data_AF-A0A0V9UHG4-F1
#
_entry.id   AF-A0A0V9UHG4-F1
#
_cell.length_a   1.000
_cell.length_b   1.000
_cell.length_c   1.000
_cell.angle_alpha   90.00
_cell.angle_beta   90.00
_cell.angle_gamma   90.00
#
_symmetry.space_group_name_H-M   'P 1'
#
loop_
_entity.id
_entity.type
_entity.pdbx_description
1 polymer ?
#
loop_
_entity_poly.entity_id
_entity_poly.type
_entity_poly.pdbx_seq_one_letter_code
_entity_poly.pdbx_strand_id
1 'polypeptide(L)'
;MPTKLTATDLRELLDSTLDDPALVLEEGRFRIVGGQELTDQNRPFLVVTREDLRKQLPQDRDYDESDLELQAGVLDSTVANLGG
;
A
#
# COMPACT_ATOMS: atom_id res chain seq x y z
N MET A 1 10.11 12.96 -8.74
CA MET A 1 10.51 12.06 -7.65
C MET A 1 9.76 10.75 -7.87
N PRO A 2 10.35 9.57 -7.61
CA PRO A 2 9.79 8.33 -8.12
C PRO A 2 8.42 8.08 -7.46
N THR A 3 7.37 8.14 -8.28
CA THR A 3 5.98 7.77 -7.98
C THR A 3 5.83 6.24 -7.93
N LYS A 4 6.91 5.53 -7.60
CA LYS A 4 6.99 4.08 -7.76
C LYS A 4 6.84 3.43 -6.40
N LEU A 5 5.83 2.60 -6.27
CA LEU A 5 5.62 1.81 -5.07
C LEU A 5 6.71 0.75 -4.94
N THR A 6 7.28 0.59 -3.74
CA THR A 6 8.37 -0.35 -3.47
C THR A 6 8.00 -1.36 -2.38
N ALA A 7 8.76 -2.45 -2.30
CA ALA A 7 8.64 -3.43 -1.21
C ALA A 7 8.83 -2.79 0.17
N THR A 8 9.68 -1.77 0.27
CA THR A 8 9.89 -1.02 1.52
C THR A 8 8.61 -0.33 1.98
N ASP A 9 7.87 0.32 1.08
CA ASP A 9 6.61 0.99 1.43
C ASP A 9 5.56 -0.01 1.95
N LEU A 10 5.48 -1.20 1.32
CA LEU A 10 4.60 -2.28 1.77
C LEU A 10 5.03 -2.85 3.12
N ARG A 11 6.34 -2.98 3.36
CA ARG A 11 6.88 -3.41 4.64
C ARG A 11 6.57 -2.41 5.74
N GLU A 12 6.76 -1.12 5.47
CA GLU A 12 6.40 -0.04 6.41
C GLU A 12 4.90 -0.06 6.72
N LEU A 13 4.04 -0.34 5.74
CA LEU A 13 2.60 -0.50 5.97
C LEU A 13 2.28 -1.68 6.89
N LEU A 14 2.95 -2.82 6.71
CA LEU A 14 2.76 -4.02 7.52
C LEU A 14 3.29 -3.85 8.95
N ASP A 15 4.43 -3.16 9.09
CA ASP A 15 5.11 -2.89 10.37
C ASP A 15 4.53 -1.66 11.10
N SER A 16 3.59 -0.93 10.46
CA SER A 16 2.96 0.24 11.04
C SER A 16 2.21 -0.09 12.33
N THR A 17 2.39 0.77 13.34
CA THR A 17 1.71 0.69 14.64
C THR A 17 0.39 1.45 14.68
N LEU A 18 -0.05 2.03 13.55
CA LEU A 18 -1.34 2.71 13.46
C LEU A 18 -2.48 1.68 13.49
N ASP A 19 -3.64 2.10 13.97
CA ASP A 19 -4.87 1.30 13.90
C ASP A 19 -5.38 1.27 12.45
N ASP A 20 -5.58 0.06 11.91
CA ASP A 20 -6.00 -0.22 10.53
C ASP A 20 -5.24 0.60 9.47
N PRO A 21 -3.90 0.44 9.38
CA PRO A 21 -3.09 1.28 8.52
C PRO A 21 -3.40 1.03 7.04
N ALA A 22 -3.36 2.10 6.27
CA ALA A 22 -3.64 2.10 4.85
C ALA A 22 -2.63 2.96 4.10
N LEU A 23 -2.30 2.53 2.89
CA LEU A 23 -1.44 3.28 1.99
C LEU A 23 -2.29 4.09 1.03
N VAL A 24 -2.09 5.41 1.00
CA VAL A 24 -2.77 6.34 0.10
C VAL A 24 -1.78 7.04 -0.81
N LEU A 25 -2.18 7.39 -2.03
CA LEU A 25 -1.40 8.22 -2.95
C LEU A 25 -1.85 9.68 -2.87
N GLU A 26 -1.11 10.51 -2.17
CA GLU A 26 -1.41 11.95 -2.04
C GLU A 26 -0.30 12.79 -2.68
N GLU A 27 -0.68 13.75 -3.54
CA GLU A 27 0.26 14.67 -4.22
C GLU A 27 1.44 13.95 -4.93
N GLY A 28 1.18 12.76 -5.48
CA GLY A 28 2.20 11.95 -6.15
C GLY A 28 3.19 11.26 -5.20
N ARG A 29 2.84 11.09 -3.93
CA ARG A 29 3.62 10.39 -2.91
C ARG A 29 2.76 9.37 -2.18
N PHE A 30 3.35 8.21 -1.90
CA PHE A 30 2.71 7.21 -1.04
C PHE A 30 2.83 7.64 0.43
N ARG A 31 1.72 7.57 1.14
CA ARG A 31 1.63 7.92 2.56
C ARG A 31 0.88 6.83 3.30
N ILE A 32 1.42 6.40 4.43
CA ILE A 32 0.73 5.51 5.36
C ILE A 32 -0.09 6.37 6.30
N VAL A 33 -1.39 6.09 6.37
CA VAL A 33 -2.35 6.75 7.25
C VAL A 33 -3.08 5.72 8.08
N GLY A 34 -3.54 6.11 9.27
CA GLY A 34 -4.40 5.23 10.08
C GLY A 34 -5.79 5.10 9.46
N GLY A 35 -6.52 4.04 9.78
CA GLY A 35 -7.89 3.84 9.26
C GLY A 35 -8.84 4.97 9.68
N GLN A 36 -8.60 5.56 10.85
CA GLN A 36 -9.30 6.76 11.34
C GLN A 36 -8.95 8.05 10.58
N GLU A 37 -7.84 8.09 9.84
CA GLU A 37 -7.44 9.19 8.97
C GLU A 37 -7.93 9.00 7.53
N LEU A 38 -8.52 7.84 7.20
CA LEU A 38 -9.20 7.62 5.92
C LEU A 38 -10.54 8.36 5.89
N THR A 39 -10.54 9.48 5.18
CA THR A 39 -11.71 10.33 4.93
C THR A 39 -12.22 10.12 3.50
N ASP A 40 -13.42 10.61 3.19
CA ASP A 40 -13.96 10.54 1.82
C ASP A 40 -13.10 11.29 0.79
N GLN A 41 -12.19 12.18 1.24
CA GLN A 41 -11.28 12.92 0.37
C GLN A 41 -10.07 12.11 -0.08
N ASN A 42 -9.54 11.22 0.78
CA ASN A 42 -8.37 10.39 0.47
C ASN A 42 -8.73 8.93 0.12
N ARG A 43 -9.97 8.49 0.39
CA ARG A 43 -10.50 7.18 -0.04
C ARG A 43 -10.34 6.90 -1.54
N PRO A 44 -10.57 7.84 -2.47
CA PRO A 44 -10.34 7.60 -3.89
C PRO A 44 -8.87 7.32 -4.24
N PHE A 45 -7.95 7.76 -3.37
CA PHE A 45 -6.52 7.58 -3.51
C PHE A 45 -5.98 6.42 -2.66
N LEU A 46 -6.87 5.63 -2.04
CA LEU A 46 -6.49 4.43 -1.32
C LEU A 46 -5.87 3.42 -2.29
N VAL A 47 -4.61 3.06 -2.02
CA VAL A 47 -3.87 2.05 -2.78
C VAL A 47 -4.19 0.67 -2.24
N VAL A 48 -3.95 0.47 -0.94
CA VAL A 48 -4.16 -0.82 -0.27
C VAL A 48 -4.24 -0.63 1.25
N THR A 49 -5.04 -1.44 1.93
CA THR A 49 -5.04 -1.53 3.40
C THR A 49 -4.06 -2.61 3.86
N ARG A 50 -3.56 -2.54 5.10
CA ARG A 50 -2.73 -3.62 5.66
C ARG A 50 -3.45 -4.97 5.63
N GLU A 51 -4.75 -5.00 5.91
CA GLU A 51 -5.53 -6.24 5.84
C GLU A 51 -5.58 -6.81 4.42
N ASP A 52 -5.84 -5.96 3.42
CA ASP A 52 -5.92 -6.42 2.03
C ASP A 52 -4.54 -6.79 1.48
N LEU A 53 -3.49 -6.06 1.86
CA LEU A 53 -2.12 -6.43 1.55
C LEU A 53 -1.78 -7.80 2.14
N ARG A 54 -2.16 -8.07 3.40
CA ARG A 54 -1.98 -9.40 3.98
C ARG A 54 -2.71 -10.45 3.17
N LYS A 55 -3.97 -10.25 2.76
CA LYS A 55 -4.71 -11.22 1.93
C LYS A 55 -4.05 -11.48 0.58
N GLN A 56 -3.34 -10.50 0.03
CA GLN A 56 -2.62 -10.62 -1.24
C GLN A 56 -1.29 -11.36 -1.09
N LEU A 57 -0.69 -11.33 0.11
CA LEU A 57 0.53 -12.06 0.42
C LEU A 57 0.24 -13.54 0.73
N PRO A 58 1.23 -14.43 0.52
CA PRO A 58 1.13 -15.83 0.91
C PRO A 58 0.69 -15.97 2.37
N GLN A 59 -0.36 -16.76 2.60
CA GLN A 59 -0.87 -17.06 3.95
C GLN A 59 -0.34 -18.40 4.47
N ASP A 60 0.13 -19.24 3.56
CA ASP A 60 0.61 -20.59 3.76
C ASP A 60 2.12 -20.66 4.07
N ARG A 61 2.84 -19.56 3.83
CA ARG A 61 4.27 -19.39 4.14
C ARG A 61 4.58 -17.97 4.59
N ASP A 62 5.75 -17.77 5.19
CA ASP A 62 6.29 -16.43 5.41
C ASP A 62 6.52 -15.75 4.05
N TYR A 63 6.09 -14.48 3.94
CA TYR A 63 6.37 -13.66 2.77
C TYR A 63 7.82 -13.16 2.82
N ASP A 64 8.48 -13.15 1.66
CA ASP A 64 9.81 -12.60 1.52
C ASP A 64 9.80 -11.23 0.83
N GLU A 65 11.00 -10.67 0.62
CA GLU A 65 11.16 -9.39 -0.07
C GLU A 65 10.71 -9.46 -1.53
N SER A 66 10.89 -10.60 -2.20
CA SER A 66 10.46 -10.80 -3.59
C SER A 66 8.94 -10.83 -3.73
N ASP A 67 8.23 -11.44 -2.77
CA ASP A 67 6.77 -11.41 -2.70
C ASP A 67 6.26 -9.96 -2.55
N LEU A 68 6.92 -9.16 -1.70
CA LEU A 68 6.61 -7.73 -1.56
C LEU A 68 6.94 -6.93 -2.81
N GLU A 69 8.06 -7.18 -3.49
CA GLU A 69 8.42 -6.50 -4.74
C GLU A 69 7.42 -6.80 -5.87
N LEU A 70 7.00 -8.05 -6.00
CA LEU A 70 5.96 -8.46 -6.94
C LEU A 70 4.66 -7.72 -6.64
N GLN A 71 4.25 -7.68 -5.38
CA GLN A 71 3.01 -7.03 -4.99
C GLN A 71 3.07 -5.52 -5.18
N ALA A 72 4.22 -4.90 -4.90
CA ALA A 72 4.44 -3.49 -5.15
C ALA A 72 4.30 -3.17 -6.65
N GLY A 73 4.86 -3.99 -7.55
CA GLY A 73 4.71 -3.81 -9.00
C GLY A 73 3.27 -3.93 -9.51
N VAL A 74 2.49 -4.86 -8.94
CA VAL A 74 1.06 -5.02 -9.27
C VAL A 74 0.24 -3.80 -8.83
N LEU A 75 0.47 -3.34 -7.59
CA LEU A 75 -0.19 -2.17 -7.03
C LEU A 75 0.23 -0.88 -7.75
N ASP A 76 1.50 -0.72 -8.09
CA ASP A 76 2.03 0.41 -8.87
C ASP A 76 1.32 0.53 -10.22
N SER A 77 1.12 -0.60 -10.90
CA SER A 77 0.37 -0.65 -12.16
C SER A 77 -1.10 -0.27 -12.00
N THR A 78 -1.71 -0.60 -10.87
CA THR A 78 -3.10 -0.23 -10.54
C THR A 78 -3.20 1.26 -10.23
N VAL A 79 -2.24 1.81 -9.50
CA VAL A 79 -2.15 3.24 -9.16
C VAL A 79 -1.91 4.09 -10.40
N ALA A 80 -1.09 3.62 -11.34
CA ALA A 80 -0.89 4.29 -12.63
C ALA A 80 -2.22 4.45 -13.41
N ASN A 81 -3.20 3.55 -13.21
CA ASN A 81 -4.53 3.68 -13.80
C ASN A 81 -5.46 4.63 -13.04
N LEU A 82 -5.15 4.99 -11.79
CA LEU A 82 -5.93 5.92 -10.97
C LEU A 82 -5.52 7.39 -11.19
N GLY A 83 -4.27 7.64 -11.60
CA GLY A 83 -3.73 8.98 -11.87
C GLY A 83 -3.79 9.45 -13.33
N GLY A 84 -4.61 8.78 -14.17
CA GLY A 84 -4.79 9.07 -15.59
C GLY A 84 -5.59 10.34 -15.87
#